data_AF-A0A6V7RRQ8-F1
#
_entry.id   AF-A0A6V7RRQ8-F1
#
_cell.length_a   1.000
_cell.length_b   1.000
_cell.length_c   1.000
_cell.angle_alpha   90.00
_cell.angle_beta   90.00
_cell.angle_gamma   90.00
#
_symmetry.space_group_name_H-M   'P 1'
#
loop_
_entity.id
_entity.type
_entity.pdbx_description
1 polymer ?
#
loop_
_entity_poly.entity_id
_entity_poly.type
_entity_poly.pdbx_seq_one_letter_code
_entity_poly.pdbx_strand_id
1 'polypeptide(L)'
;MRIYPKKMDISSETRLVIYNMNMKKFDKIEIIPSNSFYEIEDDSILNNLADFKYKLQIKNDNKWTDKTKYMKLYNDKILDELFNDISHISLEEFKKTLEIYWDNYSINHIPEIRTAFANSMRNIWNNPDTSHNNLNLLIEISKDTNTEIPLLWKNILFYIEEVLNLNKALKHFGLSNFSFQDINNGITLNDIRLHEYINSRIFKLEQINLEFSTLFIGLYYSYIGKRNLAIKAFNKSHEFEENYIKSMKIDIGSYTYTSIVDGINYTPEIVFHDSLIENRTGITILLSMDAQFLKYYSIQLFYSIIALRNYHFHFHIVDYNNTSNDAIKEAKSLYENLIDYIRPKSPITVPTFSYEIYPEFVKDSKTYYACSRYVIAKNIMNQNDNDIFIMDADFFINDELETYLSKITAHDLSIPFSPALLSLFPWRRIMAGYVFLKNNSKSHEFLNLVRTYIINNLDKENSWTLDQNALTYAYEKIYDICPDINIGNSNKYDIPMSQPLLRKLIERI
;
A
#
# COMPACT_ATOMS: atom_id res chain seq x y z
N MET A 1 -15.44 -28.75 -0.96
CA MET A 1 -14.26 -28.56 -1.86
C MET A 1 -13.43 -29.84 -1.89
N ARG A 2 -12.88 -30.29 -3.04
CA ARG A 2 -12.10 -31.55 -3.11
C ARG A 2 -10.62 -31.32 -3.44
N ILE A 3 -9.74 -31.95 -2.67
CA ILE A 3 -8.28 -31.97 -2.88
C ILE A 3 -7.88 -33.32 -3.47
N TYR A 4 -7.23 -33.29 -4.64
CA TYR A 4 -6.81 -34.48 -5.38
C TYR A 4 -5.28 -34.57 -5.43
N PRO A 5 -4.62 -35.32 -4.53
CA PRO A 5 -3.16 -35.54 -4.57
C PRO A 5 -2.66 -36.06 -5.94
N LYS A 6 -3.48 -36.86 -6.62
CA LYS A 6 -3.16 -37.40 -7.95
C LYS A 6 -2.96 -36.32 -9.02
N LYS A 7 -3.62 -35.16 -8.92
CA LYS A 7 -3.41 -34.02 -9.83
C LYS A 7 -2.04 -33.35 -9.64
N MET A 8 -1.28 -33.75 -8.63
CA MET A 8 0.04 -33.25 -8.27
C MET A 8 1.10 -34.36 -8.34
N ASP A 9 0.84 -35.39 -9.13
CA ASP A 9 1.71 -36.57 -9.29
C ASP A 9 2.00 -37.32 -7.98
N ILE A 10 1.03 -37.30 -7.05
CA ILE A 10 1.10 -38.06 -5.81
C ILE A 10 0.11 -39.22 -5.87
N SER A 11 0.66 -40.43 -6.04
CA SER A 11 -0.11 -41.68 -6.07
C SER A 11 -0.04 -42.48 -4.77
N SER A 12 0.82 -42.10 -3.82
CA SER A 12 0.97 -42.78 -2.52
C SER A 12 0.02 -42.23 -1.45
N GLU A 13 -0.04 -42.90 -0.30
CA GLU A 13 -0.66 -42.34 0.91
C GLU A 13 -0.08 -40.96 1.21
N THR A 14 -0.97 -40.00 1.47
CA THR A 14 -0.61 -38.59 1.58
C THR A 14 -1.18 -38.00 2.86
N ARG A 15 -0.38 -37.25 3.60
CA ARG A 15 -0.85 -36.45 4.73
C ARG A 15 -1.18 -35.03 4.25
N LEU A 16 -2.44 -34.65 4.35
CA LEU A 16 -2.91 -33.30 4.15
C LEU A 16 -2.69 -32.50 5.45
N VAL A 17 -2.14 -31.31 5.33
CA VAL A 17 -2.01 -30.36 6.44
C VAL A 17 -2.67 -29.05 6.04
N ILE A 18 -3.75 -28.68 6.72
CA ILE A 18 -4.44 -27.40 6.58
C ILE A 18 -3.95 -26.46 7.69
N TYR A 19 -3.59 -25.25 7.30
CA TYR A 19 -3.04 -24.22 8.17
C TYR A 19 -3.91 -22.96 8.11
N ASN A 20 -4.34 -22.49 9.28
CA ASN A 20 -5.06 -21.24 9.44
C ASN A 20 -4.06 -20.08 9.54
N MET A 21 -4.06 -19.22 8.53
CA MET A 21 -3.17 -18.07 8.39
C MET A 21 -3.47 -16.95 9.37
N ASN A 22 -4.76 -16.73 9.69
CA ASN A 22 -5.16 -15.69 10.63
C ASN A 22 -4.75 -16.04 12.06
N MET A 23 -5.02 -17.28 12.47
CA MET A 23 -4.65 -17.79 13.80
C MET A 23 -3.18 -18.23 13.90
N LYS A 24 -2.45 -18.23 12.78
CA LYS A 24 -1.07 -18.69 12.66
C LYS A 24 -0.83 -20.11 13.21
N LYS A 25 -1.80 -21.02 13.07
CA LYS A 25 -1.72 -22.39 13.62
C LYS A 25 -2.19 -23.46 12.62
N PHE A 26 -1.80 -24.71 12.88
CA PHE A 26 -2.36 -25.86 12.17
C PHE A 26 -3.82 -26.05 12.58
N ASP A 27 -4.66 -26.27 11.58
CA ASP A 27 -6.09 -26.40 11.77
C ASP A 27 -6.52 -27.86 11.67
N LYS A 28 -6.10 -28.54 10.60
CA LYS A 28 -6.46 -29.93 10.34
C LYS A 28 -5.31 -30.73 9.76
N ILE A 29 -5.19 -32.00 10.17
CA ILE A 29 -4.22 -32.95 9.63
C ILE A 29 -4.97 -34.24 9.31
N GLU A 30 -4.93 -34.67 8.05
CA GLU A 30 -5.71 -35.82 7.57
C GLU A 30 -4.85 -36.74 6.71
N ILE A 31 -5.14 -38.05 6.77
CA ILE A 31 -4.50 -39.03 5.89
C ILE A 31 -5.42 -39.33 4.72
N ILE A 32 -4.94 -39.03 3.52
CA ILE A 32 -5.60 -39.33 2.26
C ILE A 32 -5.04 -40.67 1.74
N PRO A 33 -5.88 -41.71 1.59
CA PRO A 33 -5.45 -42.97 1.02
C PRO A 33 -4.87 -42.81 -0.39
N SER A 34 -4.00 -43.72 -0.79
CA SER A 34 -3.43 -43.78 -2.14
C SER A 34 -4.52 -43.73 -3.21
N ASN A 35 -4.32 -42.90 -4.23
CA ASN A 35 -5.25 -42.67 -5.34
C ASN A 35 -6.65 -42.17 -4.93
N SER A 36 -6.82 -41.65 -3.71
CA SER A 36 -8.08 -41.05 -3.24
C SER A 36 -8.05 -39.51 -3.31
N PHE A 37 -9.11 -38.87 -2.84
CA PHE A 37 -9.22 -37.43 -2.63
C PHE A 37 -9.68 -37.13 -1.20
N TYR A 38 -9.51 -35.88 -0.78
CA TYR A 38 -10.09 -35.37 0.47
C TYR A 38 -11.19 -34.38 0.16
N GLU A 39 -12.37 -34.58 0.75
CA GLU A 39 -13.47 -33.63 0.69
C GLU A 39 -13.46 -32.78 1.96
N ILE A 40 -13.29 -31.47 1.79
CA ILE A 40 -13.48 -30.50 2.86
C ILE A 40 -14.98 -30.32 3.02
N GLU A 41 -15.49 -30.79 4.15
CA GLU A 41 -16.88 -30.66 4.61
C GLU A 41 -17.03 -29.65 5.77
N ASP A 42 -15.92 -29.07 6.24
CA ASP A 42 -15.92 -28.14 7.35
C ASP A 42 -16.41 -26.75 6.91
N ASP A 43 -17.61 -26.37 7.33
CA ASP A 43 -18.23 -25.07 7.00
C ASP A 43 -17.36 -23.88 7.42
N SER A 44 -16.58 -23.98 8.49
CA SER A 44 -15.70 -22.88 8.90
C SER A 44 -14.56 -22.66 7.90
N ILE A 45 -14.05 -23.75 7.30
CA ILE A 45 -13.04 -23.68 6.24
C ILE A 45 -13.69 -23.25 4.93
N LEU A 46 -14.83 -23.85 4.57
CA LEU A 46 -15.52 -23.58 3.31
C LEU A 46 -16.02 -22.14 3.20
N ASN A 47 -16.44 -21.53 4.31
CA ASN A 47 -16.87 -20.13 4.34
C ASN A 47 -15.70 -19.14 4.44
N ASN A 48 -14.47 -19.61 4.70
CA ASN A 48 -13.30 -18.74 4.90
C ASN A 48 -12.07 -19.27 4.14
N LEU A 49 -12.23 -19.76 2.91
CA LEU A 49 -11.17 -20.48 2.17
C LEU A 49 -9.82 -19.77 2.15
N ALA A 50 -9.81 -18.43 2.14
CA ALA A 50 -8.56 -17.68 2.11
C ALA A 50 -7.89 -17.41 3.44
N ASP A 51 -8.51 -17.78 4.54
CA ASP A 51 -7.83 -17.86 5.82
C ASP A 51 -7.00 -19.13 5.91
N PHE A 52 -7.16 -20.05 4.97
CA PHE A 52 -6.53 -21.34 4.99
C PHE A 52 -5.62 -21.56 3.78
N LYS A 53 -4.54 -22.29 4.04
CA LYS A 53 -3.67 -22.86 3.02
C LYS A 53 -3.38 -24.31 3.39
N TYR A 54 -3.14 -25.15 2.41
CA TYR A 54 -2.85 -26.55 2.64
C TYR A 54 -1.53 -26.97 2.00
N LYS A 55 -0.91 -28.01 2.53
CA LYS A 55 0.19 -28.71 1.86
C LYS A 55 -0.03 -30.21 1.93
N LEU A 56 0.60 -30.91 1.00
CA LEU A 56 0.59 -32.36 0.92
C LEU A 56 1.96 -32.89 1.30
N GLN A 57 1.96 -33.91 2.15
CA GLN A 57 3.16 -34.58 2.62
C GLN A 57 3.10 -36.06 2.25
N ILE A 58 4.25 -36.63 1.89
CA ILE A 58 4.39 -38.07 1.63
C ILE A 58 5.29 -38.70 2.67
N LYS A 59 5.06 -39.98 2.93
CA LYS A 59 5.82 -40.75 3.91
C LYS A 59 7.07 -41.35 3.25
N ASN A 60 8.25 -40.90 3.67
CA ASN A 60 9.56 -41.42 3.27
C ASN A 60 10.32 -41.84 4.54
N ASP A 61 10.82 -43.08 4.58
CA ASP A 61 11.57 -43.63 5.73
C ASP A 61 10.89 -43.40 7.10
N ASN A 62 9.59 -43.70 7.16
CA ASN A 62 8.71 -43.47 8.33
C ASN A 62 8.56 -42.00 8.79
N LYS A 63 9.04 -41.03 8.00
CA LYS A 63 8.87 -39.59 8.26
C LYS A 63 8.01 -38.95 7.17
N TRP A 64 7.17 -38.01 7.58
CA TRP A 64 6.39 -37.20 6.66
C TRP A 64 7.24 -36.05 6.11
N THR A 65 7.31 -35.95 4.79
CA THR A 65 8.10 -34.94 4.07
C THR A 65 7.19 -34.11 3.18
N ASP A 66 7.43 -32.81 3.10
CA ASP A 66 6.66 -31.89 2.26
C ASP A 66 6.87 -32.23 0.78
N LYS A 67 5.80 -32.61 0.08
CA LYS A 67 5.81 -32.81 -1.37
C LYS A 67 5.40 -31.53 -2.11
N THR A 68 4.52 -30.73 -1.49
CA THR A 68 4.12 -29.42 -2.00
C THR A 68 4.49 -28.32 -1.02
N LYS A 69 4.71 -27.11 -1.55
CA LYS A 69 4.64 -25.88 -0.75
C LYS A 69 3.19 -25.67 -0.31
N TYR A 70 2.96 -24.76 0.63
CA TYR A 70 1.59 -24.37 0.94
C TYR A 70 0.90 -23.79 -0.30
N MET A 71 -0.27 -24.33 -0.60
CA MET A 71 -1.17 -23.97 -1.68
C MET A 71 -2.43 -23.35 -1.10
N LYS A 72 -3.05 -22.43 -1.84
CA LYS A 72 -4.32 -21.81 -1.45
C LYS A 72 -5.47 -22.80 -1.61
N LEU A 73 -6.48 -22.71 -0.75
CA LEU A 73 -7.72 -23.48 -0.91
C LEU A 73 -8.67 -22.89 -1.97
N TYR A 74 -8.25 -21.83 -2.66
CA TYR A 74 -9.01 -21.20 -3.73
C TYR A 74 -8.16 -21.05 -5.00
N ASN A 75 -8.83 -20.86 -6.13
CA ASN A 75 -8.19 -20.62 -7.42
C ASN A 75 -8.37 -19.15 -7.84
N ASP A 76 -7.33 -18.33 -7.68
CA ASP A 76 -7.33 -16.93 -8.10
C ASP A 76 -7.04 -16.74 -9.59
N LYS A 77 -6.49 -17.76 -10.27
CA LYS A 77 -6.04 -17.64 -11.66
C LYS A 77 -7.19 -17.40 -12.65
N ILE A 78 -8.33 -18.05 -12.44
CA ILE A 78 -9.48 -17.95 -13.36
C ILE A 78 -10.04 -16.52 -13.34
N LEU A 79 -10.25 -15.94 -12.15
CA LEU A 79 -10.69 -14.56 -12.05
C LEU A 79 -9.63 -13.61 -12.56
N ASP A 80 -8.34 -13.83 -12.27
CA ASP A 80 -7.27 -12.95 -12.76
C ASP A 80 -7.20 -12.92 -14.29
N GLU A 81 -7.42 -14.06 -14.97
CA GLU A 81 -7.54 -14.15 -16.44
C GLU A 81 -8.83 -13.48 -16.95
N LEU A 82 -9.92 -13.49 -16.19
CA LEU A 82 -11.16 -12.79 -16.55
C LEU A 82 -11.03 -11.28 -16.37
N PHE A 83 -10.30 -10.85 -15.35
CA PHE A 83 -10.16 -9.46 -14.95
C PHE A 83 -9.05 -8.74 -15.70
N ASN A 84 -8.11 -9.48 -16.28
CA ASN A 84 -6.97 -8.96 -17.02
C ASN A 84 -6.90 -9.60 -18.40
N ASP A 85 -6.43 -8.88 -19.41
CA ASP A 85 -6.30 -9.38 -20.79
C ASP A 85 -5.08 -10.34 -20.94
N ILE A 86 -4.94 -11.33 -20.05
CA ILE A 86 -3.82 -12.28 -20.00
C ILE A 86 -3.99 -13.40 -21.03
N SER A 87 -5.22 -13.86 -21.24
CA SER A 87 -5.56 -14.96 -22.14
C SER A 87 -6.85 -14.62 -22.90
N HIS A 88 -6.98 -15.17 -24.11
CA HIS A 88 -8.24 -15.08 -24.85
C HIS A 88 -9.22 -16.10 -24.28
N ILE A 89 -10.13 -15.65 -23.43
CA ILE A 89 -11.22 -16.47 -22.90
C ILE A 89 -12.36 -16.45 -23.93
N SER A 90 -12.95 -17.62 -24.22
CA SER A 90 -14.15 -17.67 -25.07
C SER A 90 -15.35 -17.08 -24.33
N LEU A 91 -16.31 -16.46 -25.04
CA LEU A 91 -17.52 -15.90 -24.42
C LEU A 91 -18.28 -16.93 -23.55
N GLU A 92 -18.29 -18.19 -23.98
CA GLU A 92 -18.97 -19.27 -23.27
C GLU A 92 -18.25 -19.64 -21.96
N GLU A 93 -16.92 -19.72 -21.99
CA GLU A 93 -16.11 -19.94 -20.80
C GLU A 93 -16.19 -18.75 -19.82
N PHE A 94 -16.29 -17.53 -20.36
CA PHE A 94 -16.50 -16.32 -19.58
C PHE A 94 -17.82 -16.38 -18.81
N LYS A 95 -18.94 -16.68 -19.49
CA LYS A 95 -20.26 -16.81 -18.88
C LYS A 95 -20.29 -17.93 -17.84
N LYS A 96 -19.73 -19.10 -18.15
CA LYS A 96 -19.64 -20.22 -17.20
C LYS A 96 -18.85 -19.86 -15.95
N THR A 97 -17.79 -19.07 -16.10
CA THR A 97 -17.02 -18.59 -14.95
C THR A 97 -17.86 -17.65 -14.10
N LEU A 98 -18.57 -16.71 -14.71
CA LEU A 98 -19.43 -15.79 -13.99
C LEU A 98 -20.59 -16.51 -13.29
N GLU A 99 -21.18 -17.55 -13.85
CA GLU A 99 -22.21 -18.35 -13.18
C GLU A 99 -21.73 -18.95 -11.85
N ILE A 100 -20.44 -19.31 -11.75
CA ILE A 100 -19.85 -19.80 -10.50
C ILE A 100 -19.78 -18.66 -9.47
N TYR A 101 -19.34 -17.47 -9.91
CA TYR A 101 -19.10 -16.36 -8.99
C TYR A 101 -20.31 -15.47 -8.73
N TRP A 102 -21.35 -15.54 -9.56
CA TRP A 102 -22.63 -14.83 -9.39
C TRP A 102 -23.68 -15.69 -8.69
N ASP A 103 -23.26 -16.78 -8.04
CA ASP A 103 -24.13 -17.55 -7.18
C ASP A 103 -24.39 -16.84 -5.83
N ASN A 104 -25.32 -17.41 -5.05
CA ASN A 104 -25.69 -16.92 -3.72
C ASN A 104 -24.55 -16.98 -2.69
N TYR A 105 -23.40 -17.59 -3.03
CA TYR A 105 -22.24 -17.75 -2.17
C TYR A 105 -21.05 -16.87 -2.62
N SER A 106 -21.29 -15.86 -3.47
CA SER A 106 -20.29 -14.87 -3.91
C SER A 106 -19.40 -14.33 -2.78
N ILE A 107 -19.96 -14.15 -1.58
CA ILE A 107 -19.24 -13.62 -0.41
C ILE A 107 -18.12 -14.55 0.06
N ASN A 108 -18.27 -15.87 -0.14
CA ASN A 108 -17.26 -16.87 0.18
C ASN A 108 -16.04 -16.79 -0.77
N HIS A 109 -16.18 -16.08 -1.89
CA HIS A 109 -15.14 -15.86 -2.89
C HIS A 109 -14.50 -14.47 -2.82
N ILE A 110 -14.83 -13.64 -1.81
CA ILE A 110 -14.22 -12.31 -1.60
C ILE A 110 -12.69 -12.32 -1.77
N PRO A 111 -11.94 -13.30 -1.25
CA PRO A 111 -10.49 -13.27 -1.37
C PRO A 111 -9.95 -13.44 -2.79
N GLU A 112 -10.55 -14.34 -3.59
CA GLU A 112 -10.28 -14.53 -5.01
C GLU A 112 -10.59 -13.26 -5.77
N ILE A 113 -11.81 -12.75 -5.55
CA ILE A 113 -12.35 -11.56 -6.21
C ILE A 113 -11.48 -10.35 -5.88
N ARG A 114 -11.12 -10.16 -4.60
CA ARG A 114 -10.24 -9.08 -4.14
C ARG A 114 -8.88 -9.12 -4.85
N THR A 115 -8.29 -10.30 -4.99
CA THR A 115 -6.98 -10.44 -5.62
C THR A 115 -7.03 -10.05 -7.10
N ALA A 116 -7.99 -10.60 -7.84
CA ALA A 116 -8.20 -10.28 -9.25
C ALA A 116 -8.55 -8.79 -9.46
N PHE A 117 -9.48 -8.27 -8.66
CA PHE A 117 -9.86 -6.86 -8.66
C PHE A 117 -8.67 -5.93 -8.42
N ALA A 118 -7.87 -6.19 -7.37
CA ALA A 118 -6.71 -5.37 -7.06
C ALA A 118 -5.65 -5.38 -8.18
N ASN A 119 -5.46 -6.52 -8.84
CA ASN A 119 -4.56 -6.63 -9.99
C ASN A 119 -5.08 -5.84 -11.19
N SER A 120 -6.38 -5.93 -11.52
CA SER A 120 -6.99 -5.14 -12.58
C SER A 120 -6.90 -3.66 -12.33
N MET A 121 -7.22 -3.20 -11.12
CA MET A 121 -7.14 -1.78 -10.80
C MET A 121 -5.70 -1.28 -10.96
N ARG A 122 -4.71 -2.05 -10.48
CA ARG A 122 -3.29 -1.73 -10.71
C ARG A 122 -2.95 -1.67 -12.19
N ASN A 123 -3.49 -2.58 -13.00
CA ASN A 123 -3.27 -2.58 -14.44
C ASN A 123 -3.88 -1.34 -15.13
N ILE A 124 -5.12 -0.97 -14.78
CA ILE A 124 -5.77 0.25 -15.29
C ILE A 124 -4.96 1.50 -14.92
N TRP A 125 -4.46 1.58 -13.68
CA TRP A 125 -3.70 2.74 -13.23
C TRP A 125 -2.31 2.84 -13.85
N ASN A 126 -1.61 1.72 -14.01
CA ASN A 126 -0.24 1.70 -14.54
C ASN A 126 -0.22 1.76 -16.07
N ASN A 127 -1.25 1.25 -16.74
CA ASN A 127 -1.34 1.15 -18.19
C ASN A 127 -2.66 1.78 -18.68
N PRO A 128 -2.91 3.07 -18.42
CA PRO A 128 -4.20 3.69 -18.73
C PRO A 128 -4.52 3.64 -20.22
N ASP A 129 -3.50 3.54 -21.10
CA ASP A 129 -3.64 3.48 -22.55
C ASP A 129 -4.01 2.10 -23.11
N THR A 130 -3.88 1.04 -22.31
CA THR A 130 -4.24 -0.32 -22.76
C THR A 130 -5.75 -0.46 -22.94
N SER A 131 -6.16 -1.26 -23.91
CA SER A 131 -7.53 -1.75 -23.95
C SER A 131 -7.75 -2.68 -22.76
N HIS A 132 -8.90 -2.57 -22.09
CA HIS A 132 -9.32 -3.46 -21.01
C HIS A 132 -10.50 -4.29 -21.51
N ASN A 133 -10.26 -5.12 -22.52
CA ASN A 133 -11.31 -5.78 -23.30
C ASN A 133 -12.15 -6.71 -22.43
N ASN A 134 -11.51 -7.52 -21.58
CA ASN A 134 -12.22 -8.45 -20.71
C ASN A 134 -13.09 -7.71 -19.68
N LEU A 135 -12.64 -6.57 -19.17
CA LEU A 135 -13.46 -5.75 -18.25
C LEU A 135 -14.65 -5.08 -18.95
N ASN A 136 -14.48 -4.60 -20.19
CA ASN A 136 -15.61 -4.08 -20.97
C ASN A 136 -16.61 -5.22 -21.27
N LEU A 137 -16.13 -6.39 -21.66
CA LEU A 137 -16.97 -7.57 -21.90
C LEU A 137 -17.72 -8.01 -20.64
N LEU A 138 -17.06 -7.97 -19.47
CA LEU A 138 -17.68 -8.24 -18.17
C LEU A 138 -18.86 -7.28 -17.91
N ILE A 139 -18.65 -5.99 -18.14
CA ILE A 139 -19.70 -4.97 -17.99
C ILE A 139 -20.84 -5.20 -18.98
N GLU A 140 -20.54 -5.52 -20.24
CA GLU A 140 -21.55 -5.81 -21.27
C GLU A 140 -22.40 -7.04 -20.90
N ILE A 141 -21.76 -8.14 -20.54
CA ILE A 141 -22.45 -9.36 -20.09
C ILE A 141 -23.33 -9.07 -18.87
N SER A 142 -22.89 -8.23 -17.94
CA SER A 142 -23.68 -7.87 -16.76
C SER A 142 -24.97 -7.10 -17.10
N LYS A 143 -25.02 -6.43 -18.25
CA LYS A 143 -26.20 -5.67 -18.72
C LYS A 143 -27.16 -6.54 -19.52
N ASP A 144 -26.64 -7.56 -20.19
CA ASP A 144 -27.38 -8.44 -21.10
C ASP A 144 -27.75 -9.81 -20.49
N THR A 145 -27.39 -10.05 -19.23
CA THR A 145 -27.68 -11.32 -18.55
C THR A 145 -29.08 -11.35 -17.94
N ASN A 146 -29.72 -12.51 -18.00
CA ASN A 146 -30.94 -12.80 -17.23
C ASN A 146 -30.65 -13.29 -15.80
N THR A 147 -29.37 -13.55 -15.48
CA THR A 147 -28.94 -14.00 -14.16
C THR A 147 -28.99 -12.85 -13.18
N GLU A 148 -29.58 -13.09 -12.00
CA GLU A 148 -29.53 -12.10 -10.92
C GLU A 148 -28.09 -11.92 -10.45
N ILE A 149 -27.57 -10.70 -10.53
CA ILE A 149 -26.21 -10.37 -10.09
C ILE A 149 -26.21 -10.09 -8.59
N PRO A 150 -25.39 -10.79 -7.79
CA PRO A 150 -25.26 -10.55 -6.36
C PRO A 150 -24.79 -9.14 -6.04
N LEU A 151 -25.17 -8.62 -4.86
CA LEU A 151 -24.93 -7.23 -4.48
C LEU A 151 -23.43 -6.85 -4.43
N LEU A 152 -22.56 -7.77 -3.99
CA LEU A 152 -21.10 -7.62 -4.06
C LEU A 152 -20.64 -7.34 -5.50
N TRP A 153 -21.12 -8.13 -6.46
CA TRP A 153 -20.76 -7.97 -7.87
C TRP A 153 -21.35 -6.72 -8.49
N LYS A 154 -22.58 -6.33 -8.12
CA LYS A 154 -23.13 -5.02 -8.52
C LYS A 154 -22.20 -3.88 -8.11
N ASN A 155 -21.68 -3.90 -6.87
CA ASN A 155 -20.69 -2.93 -6.40
C ASN A 155 -19.39 -2.98 -7.21
N ILE A 156 -18.82 -4.17 -7.42
CA ILE A 156 -17.54 -4.35 -8.14
C ILE A 156 -17.64 -3.89 -9.60
N LEU A 157 -18.67 -4.36 -10.32
CA LEU A 157 -18.93 -3.99 -11.71
C LEU A 157 -19.08 -2.47 -11.84
N PHE A 158 -19.85 -1.88 -10.93
CA PHE A 158 -20.03 -0.45 -10.85
C PHE A 158 -18.71 0.30 -10.67
N TYR A 159 -17.86 -0.15 -9.74
CA TYR A 159 -16.56 0.45 -9.49
C TYR A 159 -15.67 0.40 -10.73
N ILE A 160 -15.57 -0.77 -11.36
CA ILE A 160 -14.75 -0.97 -12.57
C ILE A 160 -15.24 -0.03 -13.68
N GLU A 161 -16.56 0.01 -13.91
CA GLU A 161 -17.17 0.86 -14.92
C GLU A 161 -16.86 2.35 -14.68
N GLU A 162 -16.95 2.83 -13.43
CA GLU A 162 -16.64 4.22 -13.10
C GLU A 162 -15.17 4.58 -13.28
N VAL A 163 -14.22 3.71 -12.89
CA VAL A 163 -12.79 3.95 -13.16
C VAL A 163 -12.52 4.01 -14.66
N LEU A 164 -13.08 3.09 -15.44
CA LEU A 164 -12.91 3.06 -16.90
C LEU A 164 -13.54 4.30 -17.56
N ASN A 165 -14.71 4.74 -17.09
CA ASN A 165 -15.37 5.94 -17.57
C ASN A 165 -14.54 7.19 -17.29
N LEU A 166 -13.97 7.31 -16.10
CA LEU A 166 -13.07 8.42 -15.76
C LEU A 166 -11.81 8.38 -16.63
N ASN A 167 -11.19 7.21 -16.82
CA ASN A 167 -10.01 7.08 -17.69
C ASN A 167 -10.33 7.55 -19.12
N LYS A 168 -11.47 7.12 -19.70
CA LYS A 168 -11.94 7.58 -21.01
C LYS A 168 -12.14 9.10 -21.04
N ALA A 169 -12.73 9.69 -20.00
CA ALA A 169 -12.93 11.14 -19.90
C ALA A 169 -11.60 11.90 -19.82
N LEU A 170 -10.65 11.44 -18.99
CA LEU A 170 -9.32 12.04 -18.88
C LEU A 170 -8.58 12.02 -20.21
N LYS A 171 -8.63 10.89 -20.96
CA LYS A 171 -8.07 10.82 -22.31
C LYS A 171 -8.74 11.79 -23.28
N HIS A 172 -10.08 11.83 -23.28
CA HIS A 172 -10.85 12.74 -24.13
C HIS A 172 -10.51 14.22 -23.87
N PHE A 173 -10.24 14.58 -22.62
CA PHE A 173 -9.84 15.93 -22.23
C PHE A 173 -8.33 16.21 -22.40
N GLY A 174 -7.53 15.21 -22.76
CA GLY A 174 -6.07 15.34 -22.91
C GLY A 174 -5.30 15.37 -21.58
N LEU A 175 -5.87 14.81 -20.52
CA LEU A 175 -5.37 14.89 -19.14
C LEU A 175 -4.70 13.62 -18.63
N SER A 176 -4.68 12.53 -19.41
CA SER A 176 -4.18 11.22 -18.97
C SER A 176 -2.70 11.23 -18.54
N ASN A 177 -1.88 12.07 -19.15
CA ASN A 177 -0.43 12.15 -18.89
C ASN A 177 -0.06 13.17 -17.79
N PHE A 178 -1.05 13.86 -17.21
CA PHE A 178 -0.82 14.86 -16.19
C PHE A 178 -0.64 14.18 -14.82
N SER A 179 0.23 14.74 -13.98
CA SER A 179 0.30 14.37 -12.57
C SER A 179 -0.73 15.13 -11.74
N PHE A 180 -0.99 14.68 -10.52
CA PHE A 180 -1.85 15.39 -9.58
C PHE A 180 -1.40 16.85 -9.37
N GLN A 181 -0.09 17.11 -9.35
CA GLN A 181 0.44 18.47 -9.22
C GLN A 181 0.01 19.34 -10.41
N ASP A 182 0.10 18.82 -11.63
CA ASP A 182 -0.25 19.58 -12.83
C ASP A 182 -1.77 19.86 -12.86
N ILE A 183 -2.56 18.91 -12.33
CA ILE A 183 -4.01 19.06 -12.16
C ILE A 183 -4.34 20.16 -11.15
N ASN A 184 -3.68 20.12 -9.99
CA ASN A 184 -3.96 20.99 -8.86
C ASN A 184 -3.46 22.44 -9.06
N ASN A 185 -2.32 22.64 -9.72
CA ASN A 185 -1.72 23.96 -9.94
C ASN A 185 -2.39 24.80 -11.05
N GLY A 186 -3.65 24.52 -11.40
CA GLY A 186 -4.47 25.40 -12.23
C GLY A 186 -4.49 25.10 -13.73
N ILE A 187 -3.89 24.01 -14.21
CA ILE A 187 -4.11 23.57 -15.60
C ILE A 187 -5.48 22.88 -15.74
N THR A 188 -5.98 22.19 -14.68
CA THR A 188 -7.24 21.43 -14.79
C THR A 188 -8.22 21.56 -13.64
N LEU A 189 -7.84 22.10 -12.47
CA LEU A 189 -8.84 22.53 -11.48
C LEU A 189 -9.78 23.64 -12.04
N ASN A 190 -9.33 24.35 -13.08
CA ASN A 190 -10.13 25.27 -13.87
C ASN A 190 -10.61 24.68 -15.21
N ASP A 191 -10.33 23.40 -15.50
CA ASP A 191 -10.91 22.75 -16.68
C ASP A 191 -12.38 22.48 -16.41
N ILE A 192 -13.20 23.41 -16.92
CA ILE A 192 -14.65 23.41 -16.82
C ILE A 192 -15.21 22.06 -17.27
N ARG A 193 -14.61 21.40 -18.27
CA ARG A 193 -15.10 20.12 -18.82
C ARG A 193 -14.94 18.98 -17.84
N LEU A 194 -13.79 18.89 -17.16
CA LEU A 194 -13.57 17.88 -16.13
C LEU A 194 -14.49 18.12 -14.92
N HIS A 195 -14.66 19.37 -14.50
CA HIS A 195 -15.59 19.74 -13.43
C HIS A 195 -17.04 19.41 -13.76
N GLU A 196 -17.51 19.77 -14.96
CA GLU A 196 -18.85 19.44 -15.45
C GLU A 196 -19.07 17.94 -15.53
N TYR A 197 -18.09 17.19 -16.06
CA TYR A 197 -18.12 15.73 -16.09
C TYR A 197 -18.29 15.17 -14.67
N ILE A 198 -17.44 15.58 -13.73
CA ILE A 198 -17.47 15.08 -12.35
C ILE A 198 -18.79 15.42 -11.66
N ASN A 199 -19.27 16.66 -11.76
CA ASN A 199 -20.55 17.04 -11.16
C ASN A 199 -21.73 16.25 -11.78
N SER A 200 -21.70 16.00 -13.10
CA SER A 200 -22.67 15.15 -13.79
C SER A 200 -22.61 13.70 -13.32
N ARG A 201 -21.41 13.16 -13.06
CA ARG A 201 -21.25 11.84 -12.45
C ARG A 201 -21.84 11.82 -11.05
N ILE A 202 -21.45 12.74 -10.16
CA ILE A 202 -21.98 12.84 -8.79
C ILE A 202 -23.51 12.81 -8.78
N PHE A 203 -24.17 13.62 -9.61
CA PHE A 203 -25.63 13.64 -9.69
C PHE A 203 -26.25 12.28 -10.05
N LYS A 204 -25.61 11.51 -10.94
CA LYS A 204 -26.04 10.16 -11.29
C LYS A 204 -25.79 9.17 -10.16
N LEU A 205 -24.64 9.26 -9.49
CA LEU A 205 -24.26 8.39 -8.38
C LEU A 205 -25.22 8.52 -7.20
N GLU A 206 -25.71 9.73 -6.92
CA GLU A 206 -26.67 10.00 -5.86
C GLU A 206 -28.01 9.25 -6.04
N GLN A 207 -28.31 8.79 -7.26
CA GLN A 207 -29.50 7.99 -7.57
C GLN A 207 -29.28 6.47 -7.42
N ILE A 208 -28.05 6.04 -7.14
CA ILE A 208 -27.67 4.62 -7.09
C ILE A 208 -27.39 4.23 -5.63
N ASN A 209 -28.20 3.31 -5.10
CA ASN A 209 -28.04 2.81 -3.73
C ASN A 209 -27.04 1.65 -3.67
N LEU A 210 -25.76 1.95 -3.87
CA LEU A 210 -24.64 1.03 -3.71
C LEU A 210 -23.57 1.66 -2.82
N GLU A 211 -22.91 0.84 -2.00
CA GLU A 211 -21.79 1.26 -1.15
C GLU A 211 -20.69 1.93 -1.97
N PHE A 212 -20.28 1.31 -3.08
CA PHE A 212 -19.22 1.83 -3.95
C PHE A 212 -19.67 3.06 -4.76
N SER A 213 -20.97 3.23 -5.04
CA SER A 213 -21.48 4.49 -5.60
C SER A 213 -21.25 5.65 -4.63
N THR A 214 -21.57 5.42 -3.35
CA THR A 214 -21.37 6.42 -2.28
C THR A 214 -19.88 6.72 -2.05
N LEU A 215 -19.02 5.71 -2.11
CA LEU A 215 -17.57 5.87 -2.10
C LEU A 215 -17.09 6.78 -3.25
N PHE A 216 -17.57 6.55 -4.48
CA PHE A 216 -17.20 7.36 -5.65
C PHE A 216 -17.65 8.81 -5.55
N ILE A 217 -18.80 9.08 -4.93
CA ILE A 217 -19.20 10.46 -4.62
C ILE A 217 -18.13 11.14 -3.76
N GLY A 218 -17.61 10.43 -2.75
CA GLY A 218 -16.52 10.92 -1.90
C GLY A 218 -15.22 11.16 -2.68
N LEU A 219 -14.82 10.20 -3.51
CA LEU A 219 -13.64 10.31 -4.38
C LEU A 219 -13.76 11.52 -5.32
N TYR A 220 -14.90 11.69 -5.98
CA TYR A 220 -15.13 12.79 -6.91
C TYR A 220 -15.17 14.15 -6.21
N TYR A 221 -15.89 14.29 -5.09
CA TYR A 221 -15.85 15.53 -4.31
C TYR A 221 -14.44 15.88 -3.86
N SER A 222 -13.66 14.88 -3.44
CA SER A 222 -12.28 15.09 -3.05
C SER A 222 -11.43 15.55 -4.24
N TYR A 223 -11.65 14.97 -5.41
CA TYR A 223 -10.89 15.24 -6.62
C TYR A 223 -11.08 16.67 -7.15
N ILE A 224 -12.26 17.27 -6.91
CA ILE A 224 -12.55 18.68 -7.22
C ILE A 224 -12.37 19.63 -6.01
N GLY A 225 -11.61 19.21 -4.99
CA GLY A 225 -11.27 20.07 -3.85
C GLY A 225 -12.41 20.32 -2.83
N LYS A 226 -13.55 19.63 -2.95
CA LYS A 226 -14.69 19.76 -2.01
C LYS A 226 -14.56 18.79 -0.82
N ARG A 227 -13.48 18.93 -0.04
CA ARG A 227 -13.11 18.03 1.07
C ARG A 227 -14.23 17.74 2.07
N ASN A 228 -14.96 18.76 2.52
CA ASN A 228 -16.04 18.56 3.50
C ASN A 228 -17.20 17.71 2.98
N LEU A 229 -17.50 17.80 1.68
CA LEU A 229 -18.51 16.94 1.05
C LEU A 229 -17.97 15.52 0.86
N ALA A 230 -16.70 15.40 0.50
CA ALA A 230 -16.03 14.11 0.38
C ALA A 230 -16.07 13.32 1.70
N ILE A 231 -15.76 13.96 2.83
CA ILE A 231 -15.80 13.34 4.16
C ILE A 231 -17.20 12.81 4.48
N LYS A 232 -18.26 13.61 4.22
CA LYS A 232 -19.64 13.18 4.43
C LYS A 232 -19.98 11.94 3.60
N ALA A 233 -19.56 11.91 2.34
CA ALA A 233 -19.78 10.77 1.47
C ALA A 233 -18.99 9.53 1.89
N PHE A 234 -17.71 9.67 2.29
CA PHE A 234 -16.93 8.55 2.82
C PHE A 234 -17.57 7.97 4.08
N ASN A 235 -17.92 8.80 5.06
CA ASN A 235 -18.60 8.34 6.27
C ASN A 235 -19.90 7.59 5.93
N LYS A 236 -20.72 8.14 5.03
CA LYS A 236 -21.95 7.48 4.57
C LYS A 236 -21.67 6.13 3.88
N SER A 237 -20.58 6.01 3.13
CA SER A 237 -20.20 4.73 2.50
C SER A 237 -19.83 3.68 3.55
N HIS A 238 -19.32 4.08 4.72
CA HIS A 238 -18.96 3.17 5.81
C HIS A 238 -20.17 2.73 6.67
N GLU A 239 -21.34 3.34 6.46
CA GLU A 239 -22.59 3.01 7.18
C GLU A 239 -23.39 1.86 6.53
N PHE A 240 -22.98 1.37 5.35
CA PHE A 240 -23.61 0.23 4.69
C PHE A 240 -23.42 -1.05 5.50
N GLU A 241 -24.47 -1.87 5.60
CA GLU A 241 -24.47 -3.12 6.39
C GLU A 241 -23.49 -4.14 5.82
N GLU A 242 -23.36 -4.19 4.50
CA GLU A 242 -22.53 -5.16 3.78
C GLU A 242 -21.03 -4.94 4.02
N ASN A 243 -20.61 -3.69 4.19
CA ASN A 243 -19.24 -3.28 4.51
C ASN A 243 -18.18 -3.90 3.56
N TYR A 244 -18.45 -3.84 2.25
CA TYR A 244 -17.57 -4.35 1.21
C TYR A 244 -16.24 -3.61 1.12
N ILE A 245 -16.18 -2.32 1.45
CA ILE A 245 -14.92 -1.55 1.52
C ILE A 245 -13.95 -2.26 2.48
N LYS A 246 -14.41 -2.59 3.71
CA LYS A 246 -13.59 -3.25 4.73
C LYS A 246 -13.28 -4.71 4.38
N SER A 247 -14.29 -5.49 3.97
CA SER A 247 -14.11 -6.92 3.70
C SER A 247 -13.24 -7.17 2.46
N MET A 248 -13.42 -6.39 1.40
CA MET A 248 -12.57 -6.41 0.21
C MET A 248 -11.24 -5.67 0.40
N LYS A 249 -11.07 -4.91 1.48
CA LYS A 249 -9.90 -4.04 1.71
C LYS A 249 -9.64 -3.08 0.54
N ILE A 250 -10.71 -2.57 -0.06
CA ILE A 250 -10.65 -1.60 -1.15
C ILE A 250 -10.70 -0.22 -0.51
N ASP A 251 -9.83 0.69 -0.94
CA ASP A 251 -9.93 2.12 -0.59
C ASP A 251 -10.05 2.43 0.91
N ILE A 252 -9.35 1.63 1.72
CA ILE A 252 -9.30 1.75 3.19
C ILE A 252 -8.77 3.10 3.66
N GLY A 253 -8.04 3.84 2.81
CA GLY A 253 -7.66 5.22 3.11
C GLY A 253 -8.86 6.16 3.29
N SER A 254 -10.07 5.79 2.87
CA SER A 254 -11.29 6.58 3.13
C SER A 254 -11.60 6.71 4.62
N TYR A 255 -11.23 5.73 5.47
CA TYR A 255 -11.46 5.77 6.92
C TYR A 255 -10.67 6.87 7.65
N THR A 256 -9.52 7.27 7.09
CA THR A 256 -8.67 8.33 7.65
C THR A 256 -8.78 9.64 6.87
N TYR A 257 -9.65 9.75 5.86
CA TYR A 257 -9.86 10.98 5.12
C TYR A 257 -10.75 11.96 5.91
N THR A 258 -10.15 12.95 6.56
CA THR A 258 -10.85 13.89 7.46
C THR A 258 -10.46 15.35 7.26
N SER A 259 -11.26 16.26 7.78
CA SER A 259 -10.89 17.66 8.00
C SER A 259 -10.38 17.78 9.43
N ILE A 260 -9.36 18.61 9.68
CA ILE A 260 -8.90 18.82 11.06
C ILE A 260 -10.06 19.31 11.92
N VAL A 261 -10.39 18.53 12.94
CA VAL A 261 -11.13 18.92 14.13
C VAL A 261 -10.42 18.23 15.30
N ASP A 262 -10.31 18.93 16.42
CA ASP A 262 -9.66 18.59 17.70
C ASP A 262 -9.48 17.10 18.04
N GLY A 263 -8.41 16.76 18.78
CA GLY A 263 -8.48 15.51 19.55
C GLY A 263 -7.27 15.15 20.39
N ILE A 264 -6.07 15.08 19.81
CA ILE A 264 -4.96 14.40 20.48
C ILE A 264 -3.72 15.29 20.52
N ASN A 265 -3.40 15.82 21.70
CA ASN A 265 -2.08 16.39 21.95
C ASN A 265 -1.11 15.24 22.27
N TYR A 266 -0.52 14.67 21.23
CA TYR A 266 0.54 13.69 21.35
C TYR A 266 1.86 14.29 20.91
N THR A 267 2.91 14.09 21.70
CA THR A 267 4.28 14.35 21.30
C THR A 267 5.08 13.10 21.65
N PRO A 268 5.71 12.45 20.66
CA PRO A 268 6.51 11.27 20.94
C PRO A 268 7.69 11.61 21.86
N GLU A 269 7.91 10.75 22.85
CA GLU A 269 9.09 10.79 23.71
C GLU A 269 10.25 10.07 23.00
N ILE A 270 10.98 10.83 22.18
CA ILE A 270 12.10 10.30 21.41
C ILE A 270 13.33 10.18 22.31
N VAL A 271 13.90 8.98 22.39
CA VAL A 271 15.18 8.72 23.05
C VAL A 271 16.26 8.55 21.98
N PHE A 272 17.24 9.45 21.98
CA PHE A 272 18.40 9.35 21.09
C PHE A 272 19.46 8.44 21.70
N HIS A 273 19.91 7.44 20.92
CA HIS A 273 21.01 6.59 21.33
C HIS A 273 22.37 7.22 21.01
N ASP A 274 22.42 8.14 20.04
CA ASP A 274 23.64 8.74 19.54
C ASP A 274 23.59 10.27 19.67
N SER A 275 24.77 10.87 19.85
CA SER A 275 24.94 12.32 19.78
C SER A 275 24.90 12.82 18.34
N LEU A 276 24.80 14.14 18.19
CA LEU A 276 25.04 14.88 16.94
C LEU A 276 26.25 14.34 16.17
N ILE A 277 26.07 14.08 14.87
CA ILE A 277 27.13 13.64 13.94
C ILE A 277 27.36 14.70 12.86
N GLU A 278 28.62 14.95 12.54
CA GLU A 278 29.02 15.79 11.40
C GLU A 278 28.58 15.14 10.08
N ASN A 279 27.62 15.75 9.40
CA ASN A 279 27.10 15.26 8.12
C ASN A 279 27.72 16.03 6.95
N ARG A 280 28.45 15.31 6.08
CA ARG A 280 29.19 15.89 4.96
C ARG A 280 28.32 16.43 3.83
N THR A 281 27.12 15.89 3.67
CA THR A 281 26.21 16.27 2.57
C THR A 281 25.14 17.26 2.99
N GLY A 282 24.94 17.46 4.29
CA GLY A 282 23.81 18.22 4.82
C GLY A 282 22.46 17.52 4.69
N ILE A 283 22.42 16.23 4.28
CA ILE A 283 21.18 15.46 4.09
C ILE A 283 21.16 14.23 4.99
N THR A 284 20.09 14.09 5.79
CA THR A 284 19.81 12.90 6.59
C THR A 284 18.73 12.04 5.94
N ILE A 285 19.03 10.78 5.65
CA ILE A 285 18.06 9.78 5.21
C ILE A 285 17.36 9.22 6.45
N LEU A 286 16.06 9.48 6.57
CA LEU A 286 15.26 9.08 7.73
C LEU A 286 14.37 7.89 7.41
N LEU A 287 14.48 6.86 8.23
CA LEU A 287 13.64 5.67 8.19
C LEU A 287 13.00 5.42 9.56
N SER A 288 11.77 4.91 9.57
CA SER A 288 11.13 4.40 10.78
C SER A 288 10.65 2.97 10.59
N MET A 289 10.82 2.14 11.63
CA MET A 289 10.44 0.73 11.58
C MET A 289 10.35 0.11 12.98
N ASP A 290 9.81 -1.11 13.07
CA ASP A 290 9.92 -1.90 14.31
C ASP A 290 11.26 -2.66 14.40
N ALA A 291 11.57 -3.20 15.57
CA ALA A 291 12.79 -3.96 15.82
C ALA A 291 12.93 -5.20 14.90
N GLN A 292 11.82 -5.82 14.53
CA GLN A 292 11.81 -7.03 13.70
C GLN A 292 12.14 -6.70 12.24
N PHE A 293 11.63 -5.59 11.73
CA PHE A 293 11.88 -5.08 10.40
C PHE A 293 13.33 -4.62 10.26
N LEU A 294 13.88 -3.97 11.30
CA LEU A 294 15.32 -3.65 11.34
C LEU A 294 16.17 -4.92 11.17
N LYS A 295 15.81 -6.02 11.85
CA LYS A 295 16.53 -7.30 11.69
C LYS A 295 16.43 -7.85 10.26
N TYR A 296 15.30 -7.65 9.58
CA TYR A 296 15.13 -8.13 8.20
C TYR A 296 15.88 -7.31 7.15
N TYR A 297 15.96 -5.98 7.31
CA TYR A 297 16.49 -5.08 6.28
C TYR A 297 17.83 -4.44 6.62
N SER A 298 18.30 -4.53 7.87
CA SER A 298 19.56 -3.90 8.32
C SER A 298 20.75 -4.23 7.44
N ILE A 299 20.96 -5.49 7.05
CA ILE A 299 22.08 -5.89 6.18
C ILE A 299 22.07 -5.07 4.89
N GLN A 300 20.94 -5.02 4.19
CA GLN A 300 20.79 -4.25 2.95
C GLN A 300 21.05 -2.75 3.17
N LEU A 301 20.42 -2.17 4.20
CA LEU A 301 20.55 -0.75 4.50
C LEU A 301 21.99 -0.37 4.87
N PHE A 302 22.68 -1.24 5.60
CA PHE A 302 24.10 -1.07 5.95
C PHE A 302 25.01 -1.17 4.73
N TYR A 303 24.73 -2.09 3.79
CA TYR A 303 25.42 -2.10 2.51
C TYR A 303 25.22 -0.78 1.74
N SER A 304 24.00 -0.23 1.71
CA SER A 304 23.73 1.07 1.09
C SER A 304 24.52 2.21 1.76
N ILE A 305 24.60 2.23 3.09
CA ILE A 305 25.41 3.21 3.84
C ILE A 305 26.89 3.13 3.42
N ILE A 306 27.44 1.92 3.34
CA ILE A 306 28.85 1.68 2.99
C ILE A 306 29.14 2.03 1.52
N ALA A 307 28.18 1.80 0.63
CA ALA A 307 28.29 2.15 -0.78
C ALA A 307 28.24 3.68 -0.99
N LEU A 308 27.28 4.35 -0.35
CA LEU A 308 27.02 5.78 -0.53
C LEU A 308 27.98 6.69 0.25
N ARG A 309 28.48 6.22 1.40
CA ARG A 309 29.54 6.79 2.28
C ARG A 309 29.30 8.17 2.89
N ASN A 310 28.72 9.10 2.15
CA ASN A 310 28.67 10.52 2.49
C ASN A 310 27.32 10.96 3.07
N TYR A 311 26.30 10.11 2.97
CA TYR A 311 24.96 10.40 3.47
C TYR A 311 24.79 9.86 4.89
N HIS A 312 24.16 10.67 5.74
CA HIS A 312 23.80 10.25 7.08
C HIS A 312 22.49 9.46 7.05
N PHE A 313 22.46 8.28 7.65
CA PHE A 313 21.24 7.50 7.83
C PHE A 313 20.82 7.54 9.30
N HIS A 314 19.57 7.91 9.55
CA HIS A 314 18.95 7.87 10.87
C HIS A 314 17.85 6.81 10.91
N PHE A 315 17.97 5.87 11.84
CA PHE A 315 17.01 4.81 12.09
C PHE A 315 16.19 5.13 13.34
N HIS A 316 14.89 5.33 13.17
CA HIS A 316 13.97 5.49 14.28
C HIS A 316 13.19 4.20 14.54
N ILE A 317 13.35 3.64 15.73
CA ILE A 317 12.78 2.35 16.10
C ILE A 317 11.57 2.54 17.01
N VAL A 318 10.44 1.95 16.62
CA VAL A 318 9.21 1.99 17.40
C VAL A 318 8.86 0.57 17.86
N ASP A 319 8.71 0.35 19.17
CA ASP A 319 8.33 -0.97 19.69
C ASP A 319 7.61 -0.86 21.06
N TYR A 320 6.99 -1.95 21.49
CA TYR A 320 6.16 -2.01 22.70
C TYR A 320 6.97 -2.05 24.01
N ASN A 321 8.31 -2.23 23.97
CA ASN A 321 9.16 -2.42 25.14
C ASN A 321 10.64 -2.02 24.88
N ASN A 322 11.52 -2.23 25.88
CA ASN A 322 12.99 -2.08 25.78
C ASN A 322 13.67 -2.95 24.68
N THR A 323 12.91 -3.72 23.90
CA THR A 323 13.41 -4.47 22.73
C THR A 323 14.09 -3.58 21.71
N SER A 324 13.69 -2.31 21.59
CA SER A 324 14.35 -1.32 20.74
C SER A 324 15.83 -1.16 21.07
N ASN A 325 16.19 -1.11 22.36
CA ASN A 325 17.58 -0.93 22.77
C ASN A 325 18.46 -2.14 22.39
N ASP A 326 17.95 -3.35 22.59
CA ASP A 326 18.69 -4.56 22.24
C ASP A 326 18.82 -4.70 20.71
N ALA A 327 17.76 -4.40 19.96
CA ALA A 327 17.80 -4.38 18.51
C ALA A 327 18.80 -3.33 17.97
N ILE A 328 18.86 -2.15 18.58
CA ILE A 328 19.85 -1.11 18.22
C ILE A 328 21.27 -1.59 18.51
N LYS A 329 21.53 -2.21 19.67
CA LYS A 329 22.86 -2.76 20.00
C LYS A 329 23.29 -3.85 19.02
N GLU A 330 22.39 -4.78 18.71
CA GLU A 330 22.63 -5.83 17.71
C GLU A 330 22.94 -5.22 16.33
N ALA A 331 22.16 -4.21 15.92
CA ALA A 331 22.34 -3.53 14.64
C ALA A 331 23.67 -2.77 14.56
N LYS A 332 24.07 -2.08 15.64
CA LYS A 332 25.39 -1.43 15.73
C LYS A 332 26.54 -2.42 15.65
N SER A 333 26.47 -3.51 16.41
CA SER A 333 27.48 -4.57 16.35
C SER A 333 27.56 -5.20 14.96
N LEU A 334 26.42 -5.42 14.30
CA LEU A 334 26.40 -5.90 12.92
C LEU A 334 27.06 -4.92 11.96
N TYR A 335 26.76 -3.62 12.07
CA TYR A 335 27.37 -2.58 11.25
C TYR A 335 28.89 -2.51 11.44
N GLU A 336 29.38 -2.53 12.68
CA GLU A 336 30.81 -2.57 13.00
C GLU A 336 31.51 -3.78 12.36
N ASN A 337 30.93 -4.98 12.52
CA ASN A 337 31.46 -6.20 11.89
C ASN A 337 31.50 -6.11 10.36
N LEU A 338 30.49 -5.49 9.73
CA LEU A 338 30.48 -5.27 8.28
C LEU A 338 31.57 -4.31 7.83
N ILE A 339 31.81 -3.23 8.58
CA ILE A 339 32.90 -2.28 8.31
C ILE A 339 34.26 -2.97 8.43
N ASP A 340 34.47 -3.77 9.48
CA ASP A 340 35.71 -4.50 9.71
C ASP A 340 35.98 -5.56 8.63
N TYR A 341 34.92 -6.18 8.11
CA TYR A 341 34.98 -7.14 7.03
C TYR A 341 35.29 -6.47 5.68
N ILE A 342 34.55 -5.41 5.33
CA ILE A 342 34.66 -4.73 4.02
C ILE A 342 35.92 -3.87 3.93
N ARG A 343 36.40 -3.31 5.05
CA ARG A 343 37.57 -2.42 5.15
C ARG A 343 37.53 -1.28 4.12
N PRO A 344 36.51 -0.40 4.20
CA PRO A 344 36.32 0.68 3.25
C PRO A 344 37.54 1.62 3.22
N LYS A 345 37.98 1.97 2.01
CA LYS A 345 39.18 2.81 1.81
C LYS A 345 38.96 4.29 2.13
N SER A 346 37.72 4.70 2.38
CA SER A 346 37.33 6.08 2.65
C SER A 346 36.44 6.11 3.90
N PRO A 347 36.46 7.19 4.67
CA PRO A 347 35.59 7.31 5.84
C PRO A 347 34.12 7.26 5.42
N ILE A 348 33.30 6.62 6.25
CA ILE A 348 31.86 6.49 6.08
C ILE A 348 31.16 7.24 7.19
N THR A 349 30.10 7.98 6.85
CA THR A 349 29.19 8.57 7.83
C THR A 349 28.46 7.45 8.58
N VAL A 350 28.72 7.32 9.87
CA VAL A 350 28.12 6.29 10.73
C VAL A 350 26.62 6.57 10.89
N PRO A 351 25.75 5.53 10.84
CA PRO A 351 24.34 5.71 11.09
C PRO A 351 24.04 6.03 12.55
N THR A 352 22.96 6.77 12.79
CA THR A 352 22.44 7.04 14.13
C THR A 352 21.12 6.35 14.38
N PHE A 353 20.81 6.17 15.67
CA PHE A 353 19.59 5.51 16.10
C PHE A 353 18.85 6.34 17.14
N SER A 354 17.53 6.34 17.03
CA SER A 354 16.63 6.76 18.09
C SER A 354 15.52 5.75 18.26
N TYR A 355 14.79 5.83 19.37
CA TYR A 355 13.61 5.02 19.57
C TYR A 355 12.52 5.77 20.32
N GLU A 356 11.31 5.26 20.21
CA GLU A 356 10.17 5.63 21.04
C GLU A 356 9.39 4.37 21.43
N ILE A 357 8.61 4.49 22.49
CA ILE A 357 7.70 3.42 22.91
C ILE A 357 6.40 3.56 22.13
N TYR A 358 5.89 2.44 21.62
CA TYR A 358 4.60 2.38 20.94
C TYR A 358 3.48 2.90 21.85
N PRO A 359 2.69 3.91 21.42
CA PRO A 359 1.66 4.50 22.27
C PRO A 359 0.42 3.61 22.34
N GLU A 360 -0.11 3.37 23.55
CA GLU A 360 -1.25 2.46 23.77
C GLU A 360 -2.55 2.87 23.06
N PHE A 361 -2.76 4.17 22.82
CA PHE A 361 -3.98 4.67 22.17
C PHE A 361 -4.04 4.36 20.66
N VAL A 362 -2.90 4.02 20.05
CA VAL A 362 -2.80 3.77 18.61
C VAL A 362 -3.38 2.40 18.27
N LYS A 363 -4.32 2.37 17.32
CA LYS A 363 -5.05 1.13 16.95
C LYS A 363 -4.34 0.24 15.95
N ASP A 364 -3.51 0.81 15.08
CA ASP A 364 -2.82 0.07 14.02
C ASP A 364 -1.31 0.34 14.08
N SER A 365 -0.57 -0.65 14.58
CA SER A 365 0.86 -0.51 14.80
C SER A 365 1.67 -0.40 13.52
N LYS A 366 1.28 -1.13 12.47
CA LYS A 366 1.96 -1.07 11.18
C LYS A 366 1.83 0.31 10.55
N THR A 367 0.64 0.91 10.65
CA THR A 367 0.41 2.28 10.20
C THR A 367 1.31 3.25 10.95
N TYR A 368 1.38 3.11 12.28
CA TYR A 368 2.21 3.99 13.10
C TYR A 368 3.70 3.88 12.78
N TYR A 369 4.22 2.67 12.58
CA TYR A 369 5.61 2.46 12.18
C TYR A 369 5.95 3.16 10.86
N ALA A 370 5.03 3.14 9.89
CA ALA A 370 5.20 3.85 8.62
C ALA A 370 5.07 5.38 8.76
N CYS A 371 4.20 5.84 9.67
CA CYS A 371 3.94 7.26 9.89
C CYS A 371 5.01 7.95 10.76
N SER A 372 5.66 7.22 11.68
CA SER A 372 6.51 7.81 12.73
C SER A 372 7.64 8.67 12.15
N ARG A 373 8.30 8.24 11.06
CA ARG A 373 9.28 9.06 10.31
C ARG A 373 8.79 10.46 9.96
N TYR A 374 7.51 10.66 9.63
CA TYR A 374 6.95 11.99 9.36
C TYR A 374 6.65 12.77 10.64
N VAL A 375 6.23 12.08 11.71
CA VAL A 375 5.94 12.68 13.02
C VAL A 375 7.22 13.25 13.63
N ILE A 376 8.35 12.54 13.50
CA ILE A 376 9.62 12.91 14.12
C ILE A 376 10.57 13.68 13.20
N ALA A 377 10.28 13.79 11.89
CA ALA A 377 11.18 14.40 10.90
C ALA A 377 11.72 15.77 11.33
N LYS A 378 10.85 16.66 11.82
CA LYS A 378 11.23 17.99 12.29
C LYS A 378 12.21 17.95 13.47
N ASN A 379 12.05 17.01 14.39
CA ASN A 379 12.97 16.82 15.51
C ASN A 379 14.36 16.40 15.01
N ILE A 380 14.41 15.49 14.03
CA ILE A 380 15.66 15.03 13.42
C ILE A 380 16.35 16.14 12.62
N MET A 381 15.59 16.95 11.89
CA MET A 381 16.10 18.12 11.16
C MET A 381 16.74 19.12 12.13
N ASN A 382 16.02 19.50 13.19
CA ASN A 382 16.52 20.44 14.20
C ASN A 382 17.73 19.91 14.97
N GLN A 383 17.73 18.62 15.29
CA GLN A 383 18.85 18.05 16.03
C GLN A 383 20.13 18.04 15.20
N ASN A 384 20.04 17.72 13.91
CA ASN A 384 21.21 17.53 13.05
C ASN A 384 21.54 18.72 12.16
N ASP A 385 20.72 19.76 12.17
CA ASP A 385 20.77 20.92 11.27
C ASP A 385 20.90 20.52 9.78
N ASN A 386 20.13 19.51 9.39
CA ASN A 386 20.22 18.90 8.06
C ASN A 386 18.87 18.89 7.35
N ASP A 387 18.92 18.97 6.02
CA ASP A 387 17.81 18.57 5.16
C ASP A 387 17.47 17.09 5.39
N ILE A 388 16.23 16.69 5.10
CA ILE A 388 15.78 15.32 5.32
C ILE A 388 15.27 14.67 4.05
N PHE A 389 15.66 13.42 3.87
CA PHE A 389 15.14 12.52 2.85
C PHE A 389 14.46 11.34 3.55
N ILE A 390 13.15 11.40 3.66
CA ILE A 390 12.34 10.34 4.27
C ILE A 390 12.23 9.20 3.25
N MET A 391 12.40 7.94 3.68
CA MET A 391 12.34 6.77 2.80
C MET A 391 11.74 5.53 3.49
N ASP A 392 11.06 4.63 2.77
CA ASP A 392 10.68 3.30 3.29
C ASP A 392 11.92 2.46 3.59
N ALA A 393 11.85 1.64 4.64
CA ALA A 393 12.94 0.76 5.06
C ALA A 393 13.21 -0.40 4.10
N ASP A 394 12.28 -0.71 3.19
CA ASP A 394 12.39 -1.80 2.22
C ASP A 394 12.91 -1.35 0.85
N PHE A 395 13.29 -0.08 0.69
CA PHE A 395 13.94 0.39 -0.53
C PHE A 395 15.40 -0.05 -0.63
N PHE A 396 15.77 -0.45 -1.84
CA PHE A 396 17.15 -0.61 -2.30
C PHE A 396 17.57 0.65 -3.04
N ILE A 397 18.66 1.27 -2.61
CA ILE A 397 19.23 2.47 -3.25
C ILE A 397 20.37 2.06 -4.18
N ASN A 398 20.39 2.60 -5.40
CA ASN A 398 21.49 2.44 -6.35
C ASN A 398 22.42 3.68 -6.40
N ASP A 399 23.47 3.61 -7.21
CA ASP A 399 24.52 4.63 -7.28
C ASP A 399 24.07 5.97 -7.88
N GLU A 400 22.83 6.09 -8.38
CA GLU A 400 22.30 7.32 -8.99
C GLU A 400 21.70 8.29 -7.95
N LEU A 401 21.74 7.95 -6.66
CA LEU A 401 21.17 8.77 -5.58
C LEU A 401 21.67 10.22 -5.60
N GLU A 402 22.97 10.44 -5.80
CA GLU A 402 23.54 11.78 -5.80
C GLU A 402 22.97 12.66 -6.92
N THR A 403 22.90 12.11 -8.14
CA THR A 403 22.29 12.78 -9.29
C THR A 403 20.83 13.12 -9.02
N TYR A 404 20.08 12.19 -8.42
CA TYR A 404 18.69 12.41 -8.06
C TYR A 404 18.53 13.51 -6.99
N LEU A 405 19.29 13.44 -5.90
CA LEU A 405 19.26 14.41 -4.80
C LEU A 405 19.64 15.82 -5.28
N SER A 406 20.60 15.95 -6.19
CA SER A 406 21.02 17.24 -6.76
C SER A 406 19.87 17.97 -7.48
N LYS A 407 18.89 17.24 -8.03
CA LYS A 407 17.73 17.81 -8.72
C LYS A 407 16.64 18.21 -7.74
N ILE A 408 16.34 17.36 -6.76
CA ILE A 408 15.22 17.61 -5.82
C ILE A 408 15.54 18.65 -4.74
N THR A 409 16.82 18.84 -4.41
CA THR A 409 17.30 19.84 -3.42
C THR A 409 17.15 21.29 -3.90
N ALA A 410 16.82 21.50 -5.19
CA ALA A 410 16.46 22.81 -5.74
C ALA A 410 15.09 23.33 -5.24
N HIS A 411 14.30 22.48 -4.58
CA HIS A 411 12.96 22.81 -4.07
C HIS A 411 12.96 22.95 -2.54
N ASP A 412 11.92 23.59 -1.99
CA ASP A 412 11.69 23.58 -0.54
C ASP A 412 11.34 22.15 -0.10
N LEU A 413 10.48 21.49 -0.87
CA LEU A 413 10.18 20.06 -0.75
C LEU A 413 9.99 19.41 -2.12
N SER A 414 10.22 18.12 -2.20
CA SER A 414 9.98 17.33 -3.41
C SER A 414 9.26 16.04 -3.04
N ILE A 415 8.09 15.83 -3.65
CA ILE A 415 7.16 14.74 -3.34
C ILE A 415 6.72 13.99 -4.60
N PRO A 416 6.45 12.68 -4.53
CA PRO A 416 6.11 11.87 -5.69
C PRO A 416 4.62 11.95 -5.99
N PHE A 417 4.26 12.80 -6.95
CA PHE A 417 2.88 12.93 -7.39
C PHE A 417 2.47 11.80 -8.33
N SER A 418 1.30 11.25 -8.10
CA SER A 418 0.75 10.20 -8.94
C SER A 418 0.08 10.75 -10.21
N PRO A 419 -0.08 9.92 -11.26
CA PRO A 419 -0.81 10.28 -12.47
C PRO A 419 -2.29 10.62 -12.21
N ALA A 420 -2.89 11.35 -13.15
CA ALA A 420 -4.27 11.85 -13.10
C ALA A 420 -5.29 10.82 -12.62
N LEU A 421 -5.35 9.66 -13.28
CA LEU A 421 -6.33 8.63 -12.93
C LEU A 421 -6.14 8.10 -11.51
N LEU A 422 -4.89 7.83 -11.12
CA LEU A 422 -4.56 7.34 -9.78
C LEU A 422 -4.85 8.38 -8.69
N SER A 423 -4.75 9.66 -9.04
CA SER A 423 -5.00 10.79 -8.15
C SER A 423 -6.47 11.03 -7.80
N LEU A 424 -7.41 10.29 -8.42
CA LEU A 424 -8.80 10.18 -7.97
C LEU A 424 -8.85 9.79 -6.49
N PHE A 425 -7.99 8.86 -6.08
CA PHE A 425 -7.91 8.34 -4.72
C PHE A 425 -7.01 9.25 -3.88
N PRO A 426 -7.52 9.91 -2.83
CA PRO A 426 -6.74 10.92 -2.10
C PRO A 426 -5.46 10.37 -1.50
N TRP A 427 -5.53 9.22 -0.85
CA TRP A 427 -4.38 8.46 -0.32
C TRP A 427 -3.45 7.89 -1.40
N ARG A 428 -3.67 8.21 -2.69
CA ARG A 428 -2.77 7.86 -3.79
C ARG A 428 -2.36 9.07 -4.61
N ARG A 429 -2.66 10.30 -4.18
CA ARG A 429 -2.22 11.53 -4.89
C ARG A 429 -0.73 11.75 -4.75
N ILE A 430 -0.23 11.50 -3.55
CA ILE A 430 1.18 11.58 -3.17
C ILE A 430 1.57 10.24 -2.53
N MET A 431 2.62 9.63 -3.04
CA MET A 431 3.15 8.39 -2.45
C MET A 431 4.05 8.74 -1.25
N ALA A 432 3.93 7.99 -0.15
CA ALA A 432 4.71 8.26 1.07
C ALA A 432 6.06 7.54 1.11
N GLY A 433 6.40 6.77 0.07
CA GLY A 433 7.60 5.93 0.06
C GLY A 433 8.90 6.72 0.12
N TYR A 434 8.92 7.93 -0.44
CA TYR A 434 10.08 8.82 -0.34
C TYR A 434 9.68 10.29 -0.49
N VAL A 435 10.25 11.14 0.35
CA VAL A 435 9.99 12.59 0.36
C VAL A 435 11.26 13.34 0.74
N PHE A 436 11.60 14.38 -0.02
CA PHE A 436 12.66 15.32 0.35
C PHE A 436 12.06 16.58 0.96
N LEU A 437 12.64 17.04 2.07
CA LEU A 437 12.34 18.35 2.65
C LEU A 437 13.61 19.08 3.07
N LYS A 438 13.72 20.33 2.63
CA LYS A 438 14.76 21.24 3.04
C LYS A 438 14.58 21.70 4.48
N ASN A 439 15.65 21.89 5.24
CA ASN A 439 15.62 22.45 6.59
C ASN A 439 15.36 23.95 6.56
N ASN A 440 14.09 24.31 6.36
CA ASN A 440 13.63 25.68 6.36
C ASN A 440 12.22 25.80 6.95
N SER A 441 11.79 27.04 7.17
CA SER A 441 10.49 27.33 7.80
C SER A 441 9.30 26.76 7.01
N LYS A 442 9.34 26.80 5.68
CA LYS A 442 8.24 26.33 4.81
C LYS A 442 8.03 24.81 4.92
N SER A 443 9.12 24.05 4.86
CA SER A 443 9.11 22.60 5.07
C SER A 443 8.69 22.24 6.50
N HIS A 444 9.08 23.05 7.49
CA HIS A 444 8.63 22.86 8.86
C HIS A 444 7.12 23.04 9.01
N GLU A 445 6.51 24.02 8.33
CA GLU A 445 5.04 24.18 8.32
C GLU A 445 4.34 23.03 7.60
N PHE A 446 4.89 22.56 6.48
CA PHE A 446 4.39 21.36 5.81
C PHE A 446 4.41 20.14 6.74
N LEU A 447 5.53 19.88 7.44
CA LEU A 447 5.62 18.79 8.41
C LEU A 447 4.68 18.97 9.60
N ASN A 448 4.45 20.19 10.08
CA ASN A 448 3.47 20.44 11.14
C ASN A 448 2.08 19.98 10.70
N LEU A 449 1.66 20.27 9.46
CA LEU A 449 0.38 19.81 8.90
C LEU A 449 0.31 18.28 8.80
N VAL A 450 1.35 17.65 8.26
CA VAL A 450 1.44 16.18 8.14
C VAL A 450 1.35 15.54 9.53
N ARG A 451 2.18 15.98 10.47
CA ARG A 451 2.22 15.49 11.85
C ARG A 451 0.86 15.63 12.54
N THR A 452 0.24 16.79 12.44
CA THR A 452 -1.06 17.07 13.06
C THR A 452 -2.15 16.15 12.48
N TYR A 453 -2.14 15.96 11.17
CA TYR A 453 -3.08 15.06 10.52
C TYR A 453 -2.92 13.61 10.98
N ILE A 454 -1.67 13.12 11.01
CA ILE A 454 -1.35 11.75 11.47
C ILE A 454 -1.88 11.56 12.88
N ILE A 455 -1.47 12.41 13.83
CA ILE A 455 -1.79 12.28 15.26
C ILE A 455 -3.30 12.22 15.49
N ASN A 456 -4.08 13.07 14.82
CA ASN A 456 -5.54 13.11 14.96
C ASN A 456 -6.28 11.92 14.34
N ASN A 457 -5.56 10.97 13.72
CA ASN A 457 -6.16 9.79 13.10
C ASN A 457 -5.50 8.47 13.56
N LEU A 458 -4.58 8.51 14.54
CA LEU A 458 -3.90 7.30 15.04
C LEU A 458 -4.80 6.38 15.89
N ASP A 459 -5.87 6.93 16.44
CA ASP A 459 -6.88 6.20 17.23
C ASP A 459 -7.91 5.48 16.35
N LYS A 460 -7.84 5.62 15.02
CA LYS A 460 -8.76 5.00 14.07
C LYS A 460 -8.30 3.61 13.68
N GLU A 461 -9.27 2.72 13.52
CA GLU A 461 -9.03 1.42 12.87
C GLU A 461 -8.90 1.57 11.35
N ASN A 462 -8.29 0.57 10.69
CA ASN A 462 -8.13 0.52 9.23
C ASN A 462 -7.37 1.73 8.66
N SER A 463 -6.42 2.24 9.42
CA SER A 463 -5.69 3.47 9.12
C SER A 463 -4.56 3.33 8.09
N TRP A 464 -4.44 2.18 7.41
CA TRP A 464 -3.42 2.00 6.39
C TRP A 464 -3.48 3.12 5.34
N THR A 465 -2.32 3.60 4.86
CA THR A 465 -2.14 4.80 4.02
C THR A 465 -2.39 6.16 4.70
N LEU A 466 -2.42 6.20 6.04
CA LEU A 466 -2.57 7.44 6.79
C LEU A 466 -1.50 8.50 6.45
N ASP A 467 -0.24 8.09 6.26
CA ASP A 467 0.85 8.96 5.82
C ASP A 467 0.57 9.60 4.45
N GLN A 468 0.05 8.83 3.50
CA GLN A 468 -0.33 9.33 2.17
C GLN A 468 -1.49 10.33 2.23
N ASN A 469 -2.50 10.07 3.06
CA ASN A 469 -3.58 11.02 3.32
C ASN A 469 -3.06 12.30 3.99
N ALA A 470 -2.11 12.17 4.92
CA ALA A 470 -1.50 13.30 5.62
C ALA A 470 -0.68 14.19 4.66
N LEU A 471 0.11 13.59 3.77
CA LEU A 471 0.85 14.32 2.72
C LEU A 471 -0.09 15.05 1.77
N THR A 472 -1.17 14.38 1.36
CA THR A 472 -2.22 14.97 0.52
C THR A 472 -2.89 16.15 1.20
N TYR A 473 -3.29 15.98 2.47
CA TYR A 473 -3.87 17.04 3.27
C TYR A 473 -2.92 18.23 3.42
N ALA A 474 -1.65 17.98 3.74
CA ALA A 474 -0.65 19.02 3.90
C ALA A 474 -0.43 19.78 2.58
N TYR A 475 -0.36 19.09 1.45
CA TYR A 475 -0.24 19.72 0.14
C TYR A 475 -1.46 20.58 -0.22
N GLU A 476 -2.67 20.11 0.07
CA GLU A 476 -3.92 20.88 -0.13
C GLU A 476 -4.00 22.15 0.73
N LYS A 477 -3.27 22.20 1.85
CA LYS A 477 -3.36 23.28 2.85
C LYS A 477 -2.15 24.20 2.90
N ILE A 478 -1.00 23.76 2.45
CA ILE A 478 0.24 24.52 2.64
C ILE A 478 0.22 25.85 1.91
N TYR A 479 -0.46 25.96 0.76
CA TYR A 479 -0.57 27.23 0.04
C TYR A 479 -1.42 28.29 0.76
N ASP A 480 -2.30 27.88 1.69
CA ASP A 480 -3.04 28.82 2.55
C ASP A 480 -2.10 29.48 3.59
N ILE A 481 -0.97 28.84 3.92
CA ILE A 481 -0.03 29.23 4.99
C ILE A 481 1.27 29.81 4.41
N CYS A 482 1.81 29.17 3.38
CA CYS A 482 3.03 29.52 2.67
C CYS A 482 2.75 29.58 1.16
N PRO A 483 2.13 30.66 0.64
CA PRO A 483 1.73 30.75 -0.76
C PRO A 483 2.89 30.66 -1.77
N ASP A 484 4.11 30.98 -1.33
CA ASP A 484 5.33 31.02 -2.12
C ASP A 484 6.20 29.76 -1.96
N ILE A 485 5.66 28.67 -1.41
CA ILE A 485 6.39 27.41 -1.26
C ILE A 485 6.71 26.77 -2.61
N ASN A 486 7.98 26.38 -2.80
CA ASN A 486 8.42 25.71 -4.02
C ASN A 486 8.37 24.19 -3.85
N ILE A 487 7.35 23.56 -4.43
CA ILE A 487 7.13 22.11 -4.36
C ILE A 487 7.51 21.45 -5.69
N GLY A 488 8.52 20.57 -5.65
CA GLY A 488 8.92 19.73 -6.78
C GLY A 488 8.12 18.43 -6.88
N ASN A 489 7.99 17.90 -8.10
CA ASN A 489 7.52 16.53 -8.33
C ASN A 489 8.72 15.59 -8.49
N SER A 490 8.94 14.74 -7.50
CA SER A 490 10.09 13.85 -7.44
C SER A 490 10.03 12.71 -8.47
N ASN A 491 8.84 12.40 -9.01
CA ASN A 491 8.63 11.45 -10.10
C ASN A 491 9.04 11.98 -11.48
N LYS A 492 9.42 13.27 -11.61
CA LYS A 492 9.93 13.83 -12.88
C LYS A 492 11.38 13.46 -13.17
N TYR A 493 12.04 12.76 -12.25
CA TYR A 493 13.45 12.37 -12.33
C TYR A 493 13.59 10.85 -12.23
N ASP A 494 14.70 10.31 -12.72
CA ASP A 494 15.01 8.88 -12.61
C ASP A 494 15.18 8.50 -11.13
N ILE A 495 14.31 7.62 -10.65
CA ILE A 495 14.22 7.25 -9.24
C ILE A 495 15.28 6.18 -8.93
N PRO A 496 16.27 6.46 -8.06
CA PRO A 496 17.40 5.56 -7.77
C PRO A 496 17.03 4.47 -6.74
N MET A 497 15.73 4.21 -6.55
CA MET A 497 15.18 3.37 -5.50
C MET A 497 14.28 2.29 -6.08
N SER A 498 14.36 1.07 -5.56
CA SER A 498 13.50 -0.04 -5.95
C SER A 498 13.13 -0.93 -4.75
N GLN A 499 12.01 -1.65 -4.83
CA GLN A 499 11.57 -2.59 -3.78
C GLN A 499 11.67 -4.05 -4.30
N PRO A 500 12.88 -4.65 -4.32
CA PRO A 500 13.03 -6.04 -4.69
C PRO A 500 12.40 -6.96 -3.63
N LEU A 501 11.79 -8.06 -4.04
CA LEU A 501 11.29 -9.08 -3.11
C LEU A 501 12.44 -9.60 -2.23
N LEU A 502 12.26 -9.64 -0.90
CA LEU A 502 13.25 -10.08 0.09
C LEU A 502 13.96 -11.41 -0.29
N ARG A 503 13.24 -12.35 -0.89
CA ARG A 503 13.80 -13.62 -1.36
C ARG A 503 14.84 -13.44 -2.48
N LYS A 504 14.62 -12.51 -3.41
CA LYS A 504 15.57 -12.20 -4.48
C LYS A 504 16.83 -11.50 -3.96
N LEU A 505 16.78 -10.90 -2.77
CA LEU A 505 17.93 -10.27 -2.12
C LEU A 505 18.86 -11.32 -1.50
N ILE A 506 18.31 -12.34 -0.83
CA ILE A 506 19.10 -13.45 -0.24
C ILE A 506 19.75 -14.32 -1.33
N GLU A 507 19.09 -14.51 -2.48
CA GLU A 507 19.62 -15.33 -3.59
C GLU A 507 20.70 -14.60 -4.43
N ARG A 508 20.95 -13.30 -4.19
CA ARG A 508 21.95 -12.48 -4.92
C ARG A 508 23.20 -12.14 -4.10
N ILE A 509 23.17 -12.35 -2.79
CA ILE A 509 24.34 -12.30 -1.90
C ILE A 509 24.94 -13.70 -1.85
#